data_AF-A0A820J1C1-F1
#
_entry.id   AF-A0A820J1C1-F1
#
_cell.length_a   1.000
_cell.length_b   1.000
_cell.length_c   1.000
_cell.angle_alpha   90.00
_cell.angle_beta   90.00
_cell.angle_gamma   90.00
#
_symmetry.space_group_name_H-M   'P 1'
#
loop_
_entity.id
_entity.type
_entity.pdbx_description
1 polymer ?
#
loop_
_entity_poly.entity_id
_entity_poly.type
_entity_poly.pdbx_seq_one_letter_code
_entity_poly.pdbx_strand_id
1 'polypeptide(L)'
;LERRNDFIQMMIDHEEEVNHEEDETNQRTDKKEQQSQQQWGTLKKTLNDKEIFGQALIFLVAGYETTSVLMSCFFYVMATEPVIQEKVYEEIRQELGDDEVTHEKLNQLPYLDMVISETLRMYPPGITFDRVASCDYQLGNYHIPKGSIINVPF
;
A
#
# COMPACT_ATOMS: atom_id res chain seq x y z
N LEU A 1 -11.74 21.19 0.63
CA LEU A 1 -11.27 19.80 0.86
C LEU A 1 -10.54 19.81 2.19
N GLU A 2 -10.91 18.94 3.13
CA GLU A 2 -10.29 18.87 4.46
C GLU A 2 -8.86 18.32 4.36
N ARG A 3 -7.91 18.96 5.05
CA ARG A 3 -6.50 18.53 5.09
C ARG A 3 -6.40 17.26 5.94
N ARG A 4 -6.01 16.15 5.35
CA ARG A 4 -5.88 14.85 6.04
C ARG A 4 -4.46 14.66 6.55
N ASN A 5 -4.31 14.09 7.74
CA ASN A 5 -2.99 13.77 8.30
C ASN A 5 -2.54 12.38 7.80
N ASP A 6 -2.30 12.27 6.50
CA ASP A 6 -1.92 11.02 5.85
C ASP A 6 -0.65 11.20 4.99
N PHE A 7 -0.09 10.06 4.58
CA PHE A 7 1.17 9.99 3.86
C PHE A 7 1.12 10.68 2.49
N ILE A 8 -0.04 10.70 1.83
CA ILE A 8 -0.22 11.36 0.53
C ILE A 8 -0.22 12.87 0.72
N GLN A 9 -0.88 13.37 1.76
CA GLN A 9 -0.80 14.79 2.10
C GLN A 9 0.62 15.22 2.43
N MET A 10 1.42 14.38 3.09
CA MET A 10 2.83 14.67 3.36
C MET A 10 3.69 14.76 2.08
N MET A 11 3.39 13.96 1.06
CA MET A 11 4.08 14.04 -0.24
C MET A 11 3.69 15.30 -1.01
N ILE A 12 2.40 15.64 -1.04
CA ILE A 12 1.88 16.87 -1.68
C ILE A 12 2.47 18.11 -0.99
N ASP A 13 2.50 18.13 0.34
CA ASP A 13 3.07 19.23 1.11
C ASP A 13 4.56 19.43 0.80
N HIS A 14 5.31 18.36 0.50
CA HIS A 14 6.71 18.48 0.07
C HIS A 14 6.85 19.01 -1.36
N GLU A 15 6.01 18.57 -2.29
CA GLU A 15 6.01 19.09 -3.67
C GLU A 15 5.70 20.60 -3.70
N GLU A 16 4.74 21.06 -2.90
CA GLU A 16 4.47 22.50 -2.74
C GLU A 16 5.67 23.25 -2.15
N GLU A 17 6.35 22.70 -1.14
CA GLU A 17 7.54 23.31 -0.53
C GLU A 17 8.73 23.37 -1.51
N VAL A 18 8.98 22.32 -2.30
CA VAL A 18 10.01 22.33 -3.36
C VAL A 18 9.70 23.38 -4.42
N ASN A 19 8.46 23.48 -4.88
CA ASN A 19 8.06 24.51 -5.87
C ASN A 19 8.23 25.93 -5.32
N HIS A 20 7.93 26.15 -4.04
CA HIS A 20 8.16 27.45 -3.37
C HIS A 20 9.65 27.76 -3.18
N GLU A 21 10.47 26.77 -2.83
CA GLU A 21 11.93 26.93 -2.77
C GLU A 21 12.52 27.21 -4.15
N GLU A 22 12.06 26.57 -5.22
CA GLU A 22 12.51 26.86 -6.60
C GLU A 22 12.14 28.29 -7.06
N ASP A 23 10.96 28.80 -6.67
CA ASP A 23 10.54 30.19 -6.91
C ASP A 23 11.38 31.21 -6.10
N GLU A 24 11.74 30.89 -4.84
CA GLU A 24 12.58 31.76 -4.00
C GLU A 24 14.07 31.69 -4.34
N THR A 25 14.57 30.53 -4.80
CA THR A 25 15.99 30.32 -5.14
C THR A 25 16.37 31.02 -6.45
N ASN A 26 15.40 31.43 -7.27
CA ASN A 26 15.64 32.34 -8.40
C ASN A 26 15.88 33.80 -7.97
N GLN A 27 15.91 34.10 -6.65
CA GLN A 27 16.21 35.45 -6.15
C GLN A 27 17.26 35.58 -5.04
N ARG A 28 17.85 34.53 -4.47
CA ARG A 28 19.00 34.71 -3.54
C ARG A 28 19.85 33.45 -3.38
N THR A 29 21.05 33.51 -3.96
CA THR A 29 22.22 32.79 -3.47
C THR A 29 22.58 33.23 -2.04
N ASP A 30 23.09 32.27 -1.28
CA ASP A 30 23.82 32.38 0.00
C ASP A 30 23.04 32.70 1.29
N LYS A 31 22.76 31.65 2.10
CA LYS A 31 23.49 31.36 3.37
C LYS A 31 22.87 30.22 4.21
N LYS A 32 23.68 29.16 4.33
CA LYS A 32 24.00 28.27 5.48
C LYS A 32 22.97 28.04 6.62
N GLU A 33 22.61 26.75 6.71
CA GLU A 33 22.82 25.78 7.81
C GLU A 33 22.66 26.17 9.30
N GLN A 34 22.14 25.18 10.05
CA GLN A 34 22.00 25.00 11.51
C GLN A 34 20.60 25.41 12.03
N GLN A 35 19.80 24.60 12.71
CA GLN A 35 20.08 23.60 13.75
C GLN A 35 18.86 22.65 13.95
N SER A 36 19.12 21.38 14.26
CA SER A 36 18.12 20.39 14.70
C SER A 36 17.99 20.40 16.22
N GLN A 37 16.76 20.55 16.73
CA GLN A 37 16.35 20.12 18.07
C GLN A 37 14.98 19.45 18.02
N GLN A 38 14.92 18.22 18.51
CA GLN A 38 13.71 17.39 18.61
C GLN A 38 12.71 18.00 19.59
N GLN A 39 11.51 18.31 19.08
CA GLN A 39 10.32 18.65 19.86
C GLN A 39 9.16 17.80 19.35
N TRP A 40 8.63 16.87 20.18
CA TRP A 40 7.48 16.02 19.83
C TRP A 40 6.13 16.77 19.98
N GLY A 41 6.04 17.96 19.41
CA GLY A 41 4.78 18.68 19.23
C GLY A 41 4.53 18.81 17.73
N THR A 42 3.39 18.29 17.24
CA THR A 42 2.86 18.40 15.87
C THR A 42 3.83 19.00 14.85
N LEU A 43 4.92 18.28 14.56
CA LEU A 43 5.82 18.69 13.49
C LEU A 43 5.08 18.37 12.20
N LYS A 44 4.75 19.41 11.45
CA LYS A 44 4.43 19.34 10.02
C LYS A 44 5.68 18.78 9.34
N LYS A 45 5.90 17.46 9.44
CA LYS A 45 7.09 16.80 8.92
C LYS A 45 6.84 16.61 7.43
N THR A 46 7.42 17.48 6.61
CA THR A 46 7.54 17.23 5.16
C THR A 46 8.62 16.17 4.92
N LEU A 47 8.42 15.36 3.88
CA LEU A 47 9.27 14.22 3.56
C LEU A 47 10.50 14.70 2.78
N ASN A 48 11.71 14.40 3.21
CA ASN A 48 12.87 14.79 2.40
C ASN A 48 12.99 13.95 1.10
N ASP A 49 13.75 14.42 0.11
CA ASP A 49 13.89 13.77 -1.19
C ASP A 49 14.34 12.30 -1.11
N LYS A 50 15.15 11.94 -0.11
CA LYS A 50 15.57 10.54 0.09
C LYS A 50 14.42 9.68 0.60
N GLU A 51 13.60 10.22 1.49
CA GLU A 51 12.37 9.57 1.95
C GLU A 51 11.40 9.39 0.77
N ILE A 52 11.20 10.40 -0.08
CA ILE A 52 10.33 10.29 -1.27
C ILE A 52 10.84 9.25 -2.26
N PHE A 53 12.13 9.29 -2.60
CA PHE A 53 12.73 8.30 -3.49
C PHE A 53 12.61 6.88 -2.92
N GLY A 54 12.91 6.70 -1.64
CA GLY A 54 12.77 5.41 -0.97
C GLY A 54 11.33 4.89 -1.01
N GLN A 55 10.35 5.77 -0.84
CA GLN A 55 8.93 5.42 -0.85
C GLN A 55 8.42 5.11 -2.26
N ALA A 56 8.88 5.85 -3.28
CA ALA A 56 8.60 5.53 -4.68
C ALA A 56 9.11 4.12 -5.06
N LEU A 57 10.31 3.75 -4.59
CA LEU A 57 10.85 2.41 -4.79
C LEU A 57 10.00 1.34 -4.09
N ILE A 58 9.57 1.59 -2.85
CA ILE A 58 8.69 0.67 -2.11
C ILE A 58 7.36 0.48 -2.85
N PHE A 59 6.72 1.55 -3.31
CA PHE A 59 5.47 1.43 -4.09
C PHE A 59 5.65 0.61 -5.36
N LEU A 60 6.75 0.81 -6.08
CA LEU A 60 7.05 0.05 -7.29
C LEU A 60 7.18 -1.44 -6.99
N VAL A 61 8.02 -1.81 -6.02
CA VAL A 61 8.29 -3.22 -5.69
C VAL A 61 7.06 -3.87 -5.08
N ALA A 62 6.47 -3.25 -4.07
CA ALA A 62 5.31 -3.80 -3.37
C ALA A 62 4.10 -3.94 -4.30
N GLY A 63 3.88 -2.98 -5.20
CA GLY A 63 2.79 -3.03 -6.17
C GLY A 63 3.03 -4.02 -7.31
N TYR A 64 4.27 -4.17 -7.77
CA TYR A 64 4.60 -5.04 -8.90
C TYR A 64 4.70 -6.51 -8.50
N GLU A 65 5.51 -6.84 -7.51
CA GLU A 65 5.80 -8.23 -7.16
C GLU A 65 4.56 -8.94 -6.62
N THR A 66 3.85 -8.34 -5.65
CA THR A 66 2.66 -8.96 -5.04
C THR A 66 1.53 -9.16 -6.05
N THR A 67 1.25 -8.15 -6.88
CA THR A 67 0.19 -8.21 -7.89
C THR A 67 0.53 -9.21 -9.00
N SER A 68 1.77 -9.25 -9.48
CA SER A 68 2.18 -10.19 -10.53
C SER A 68 2.10 -11.65 -10.07
N VAL A 69 2.47 -11.93 -8.81
CA VAL A 69 2.32 -13.26 -8.21
C VAL A 69 0.84 -13.63 -8.08
N LEU A 70 0.00 -12.75 -7.54
CA LEU A 70 -1.44 -12.99 -7.43
C LEU A 70 -2.06 -13.30 -8.80
N MET A 71 -1.79 -12.47 -9.81
CA MET A 71 -2.34 -12.66 -11.15
C MET A 71 -1.88 -13.99 -11.77
N SER A 72 -0.61 -14.37 -11.58
CA SER A 72 -0.08 -15.64 -12.07
C SER A 72 -0.81 -16.84 -11.43
N CYS A 73 -1.00 -16.80 -10.12
CA CYS A 73 -1.74 -17.83 -9.39
C CYS A 73 -3.23 -17.86 -9.78
N PHE A 74 -3.85 -16.69 -9.94
CA PHE A 74 -5.24 -16.58 -10.38
C PHE A 74 -5.45 -17.21 -11.75
N PHE A 75 -4.60 -16.90 -12.74
CA PHE A 75 -4.69 -17.50 -14.06
C PHE A 75 -4.37 -19.00 -14.06
N TYR A 76 -3.47 -19.45 -13.18
CA TYR A 76 -3.24 -20.87 -12.97
C TYR A 76 -4.51 -21.58 -12.50
N VAL A 77 -5.18 -21.06 -11.46
CA VAL A 77 -6.45 -21.62 -10.95
C VAL A 77 -7.51 -21.67 -12.05
N MET A 78 -7.66 -20.58 -12.82
CA MET A 78 -8.60 -20.50 -13.94
C MET A 78 -8.30 -21.56 -15.01
N ALA A 79 -7.03 -21.75 -15.36
CA ALA A 79 -6.61 -22.73 -16.37
C ALA A 79 -6.80 -24.19 -15.90
N THR A 80 -6.70 -24.47 -14.60
CA THR A 80 -6.89 -25.81 -14.04
C THR A 80 -8.33 -26.14 -13.67
N GLU A 81 -9.18 -25.13 -13.46
CA GLU A 81 -10.58 -25.28 -13.05
C GLU A 81 -11.55 -24.66 -14.07
N PRO A 82 -11.82 -25.33 -15.21
CA PRO A 82 -12.63 -24.78 -16.29
C PRO A 82 -14.05 -24.37 -15.88
N VAL A 83 -14.62 -25.05 -14.88
CA VAL A 83 -15.97 -24.73 -14.37
C VAL A 83 -15.98 -23.40 -13.62
N ILE A 84 -14.92 -23.08 -12.89
CA ILE A 84 -14.77 -21.80 -12.21
C ILE A 84 -14.53 -20.70 -13.25
N GLN A 85 -13.67 -20.98 -14.23
CA GLN A 85 -13.38 -20.06 -15.33
C GLN A 85 -14.66 -19.66 -16.08
N GLU A 86 -15.49 -20.63 -16.47
CA GLU A 86 -16.71 -20.34 -17.22
C GLU A 86 -17.66 -19.45 -16.41
N LYS A 87 -17.84 -19.73 -15.12
CA LYS A 87 -18.69 -18.90 -14.25
C LYS A 87 -18.21 -17.46 -14.11
N VAL A 88 -16.89 -17.26 -13.95
CA VAL A 88 -16.31 -15.91 -13.91
C VAL A 88 -16.52 -15.20 -15.26
N TYR A 89 -16.34 -15.92 -16.36
CA TYR A 89 -16.58 -15.36 -17.69
C TYR A 89 -18.04 -14.96 -17.91
N GLU A 90 -18.98 -15.81 -17.52
CA GLU A 90 -20.42 -15.53 -17.57
C GLU A 90 -20.78 -14.30 -16.73
N GLU A 91 -20.27 -14.20 -15.49
CA GLU A 91 -20.49 -13.03 -14.62
C GLU A 91 -19.97 -11.74 -15.28
N ILE A 92 -18.74 -11.75 -15.80
CA ILE A 92 -18.15 -10.60 -16.48
C ILE A 92 -18.99 -10.21 -17.70
N ARG A 93 -19.43 -11.19 -18.50
CA ARG A 93 -20.26 -10.92 -19.68
C ARG A 93 -21.63 -10.38 -19.32
N GLN A 94 -22.22 -10.83 -18.23
CA GLN A 94 -23.52 -10.38 -17.77
C GLN A 94 -23.48 -8.94 -17.25
N GLU A 95 -22.49 -8.60 -16.43
CA GLU A 95 -22.44 -7.32 -15.71
C GLU A 95 -21.69 -6.21 -16.49
N LEU A 96 -20.66 -6.57 -17.27
CA LEU A 96 -19.86 -5.59 -18.03
C LEU A 96 -20.22 -5.56 -19.52
N GLY A 97 -20.64 -6.68 -20.12
CA GLY A 97 -20.93 -6.76 -21.55
C GLY A 97 -19.71 -6.42 -22.42
N ASP A 98 -19.89 -5.50 -23.37
CA ASP A 98 -18.81 -4.91 -24.20
C ASP A 98 -18.57 -3.42 -23.86
N ASP A 99 -19.12 -2.95 -22.74
CA ASP A 99 -18.96 -1.57 -22.30
C ASP A 99 -17.58 -1.33 -21.69
N GLU A 100 -17.25 -0.05 -21.50
CA GLU A 100 -16.07 0.36 -20.72
C GLU A 100 -16.17 -0.11 -19.26
N VAL A 101 -15.02 -0.56 -18.72
CA VAL A 101 -14.90 -0.98 -17.33
C VAL A 101 -14.81 0.24 -16.44
N THR A 102 -15.82 0.48 -15.61
CA THR A 102 -15.82 1.53 -14.59
C THR A 102 -15.68 0.94 -13.19
N HIS A 103 -15.28 1.77 -12.23
CA HIS A 103 -15.15 1.35 -10.83
C HIS A 103 -16.47 0.83 -10.24
N GLU A 104 -17.60 1.44 -10.63
CA GLU A 104 -18.93 1.03 -10.19
C GLU A 104 -19.28 -0.37 -10.70
N LYS A 105 -18.90 -0.69 -11.95
CA LYS A 105 -19.13 -2.01 -12.54
C LYS A 105 -18.24 -3.10 -11.93
N LEU A 106 -17.02 -2.76 -11.52
CA LEU A 106 -16.16 -3.73 -10.81
C LEU A 106 -16.79 -4.21 -9.49
N ASN A 107 -17.52 -3.34 -8.79
CA ASN A 107 -18.25 -3.73 -7.58
C ASN A 107 -19.45 -4.67 -7.86
N GLN A 108 -19.80 -4.88 -9.13
CA GLN A 108 -20.87 -5.79 -9.55
C GLN A 108 -20.34 -7.20 -9.89
N LEU A 109 -19.07 -7.50 -9.57
CA LEU A 109 -18.44 -8.80 -9.84
C LEU A 109 -18.13 -9.60 -8.55
N PRO A 110 -19.16 -9.99 -7.76
CA PRO A 110 -18.93 -10.67 -6.48
C PRO A 110 -18.29 -12.06 -6.63
N TYR A 111 -18.56 -12.79 -7.72
CA TYR A 111 -17.97 -14.11 -7.94
C TYR A 111 -16.49 -14.01 -8.30
N LEU A 112 -16.10 -13.04 -9.14
CA LEU A 112 -14.70 -12.73 -9.37
C LEU A 112 -13.97 -12.38 -8.06
N ASP A 113 -14.57 -11.54 -7.20
CA ASP A 113 -14.00 -11.19 -5.89
C ASP A 113 -13.84 -12.42 -4.97
N MET A 114 -14.82 -13.32 -4.97
CA MET A 114 -14.72 -14.60 -4.27
C MET A 114 -13.56 -15.47 -4.79
N VAL A 115 -13.37 -15.55 -6.11
CA VAL A 115 -12.28 -16.33 -6.72
C VAL A 115 -10.91 -15.72 -6.42
N ILE A 116 -10.78 -14.39 -6.46
CA ILE A 116 -9.55 -13.68 -6.07
C ILE A 116 -9.24 -13.93 -4.59
N SER A 117 -10.25 -13.82 -3.72
CA SER A 117 -10.12 -14.09 -2.29
C SER A 117 -9.68 -15.52 -2.01
N GLU A 118 -10.26 -16.51 -2.71
CA GLU A 118 -9.88 -17.91 -2.56
C GLU A 118 -8.48 -18.19 -3.13
N THR A 119 -8.09 -17.50 -4.20
CA THR A 119 -6.72 -17.54 -4.73
C THR A 119 -5.73 -17.01 -3.69
N LEU A 120 -6.02 -15.89 -3.03
CA LEU A 120 -5.19 -15.35 -1.96
C LEU A 120 -5.13 -16.28 -0.74
N ARG A 121 -6.21 -16.99 -0.42
CA ARG A 121 -6.25 -17.97 0.67
C ARG A 121 -5.35 -19.17 0.38
N MET A 122 -5.29 -19.63 -0.87
CA MET A 122 -4.48 -20.80 -1.28
C MET A 122 -3.02 -20.43 -1.60
N TYR A 123 -2.81 -19.27 -2.20
CA TYR A 123 -1.53 -18.80 -2.73
C TYR A 123 -1.27 -17.34 -2.30
N PRO A 124 -1.08 -17.07 -1.00
CA PRO A 124 -0.81 -15.72 -0.53
C PRO A 124 0.58 -15.27 -1.03
N PRO A 125 0.73 -14.09 -1.69
CA PRO A 125 2.02 -13.59 -2.12
C PRO A 125 3.00 -13.33 -0.96
N GLY A 126 2.45 -12.99 0.22
CA GLY A 126 3.22 -12.87 1.46
C GLY A 126 3.06 -14.12 2.33
N ILE A 127 4.14 -14.57 2.98
CA ILE A 127 4.13 -15.81 3.78
C ILE A 127 3.85 -15.52 5.26
N THR A 128 4.31 -14.37 5.75
CA THR A 128 4.15 -13.94 7.14
C THR A 128 4.17 -12.42 7.24
N PHE A 129 3.64 -11.85 8.31
CA PHE A 129 3.90 -10.45 8.66
C PHE A 129 4.45 -10.32 10.08
N ASP A 130 5.45 -9.46 10.23
CA ASP A 130 6.12 -9.22 11.51
C ASP A 130 5.53 -8.02 12.25
N ARG A 131 5.53 -8.09 13.57
CA ARG A 131 5.26 -6.98 14.49
C ARG A 131 6.34 -6.95 15.57
N VAL A 132 6.68 -5.75 16.05
CA VAL A 132 7.58 -5.59 17.19
C VAL A 132 6.79 -5.06 18.38
N ALA A 133 6.85 -5.75 19.51
CA ALA A 133 6.18 -5.34 20.74
C ALA A 133 6.76 -3.99 21.22
N SER A 134 5.94 -2.93 21.21
CA SER A 134 6.37 -1.59 21.65
C SER A 134 6.48 -1.45 23.16
N CYS A 135 5.80 -2.32 23.91
CA CYS A 135 5.82 -2.44 25.37
C CYS A 135 5.65 -3.90 25.80
N ASP A 136 5.85 -4.17 27.08
CA ASP A 136 5.52 -5.44 27.69
C ASP A 136 3.99 -5.65 27.62
N TYR A 137 3.55 -6.81 27.11
CA TYR A 137 2.15 -7.09 26.86
C TYR A 137 1.77 -8.48 27.38
N GLN A 138 0.61 -8.57 28.04
CA GLN A 138 0.06 -9.84 28.52
C GLN A 138 -1.04 -10.30 27.56
N LEU A 139 -0.77 -11.36 26.79
CA LEU A 139 -1.72 -11.99 25.87
C LEU A 139 -2.22 -13.31 26.46
N GLY A 140 -3.35 -13.27 27.17
CA GLY A 140 -3.85 -14.43 27.91
C GLY A 140 -2.82 -14.90 28.93
N ASN A 141 -2.34 -16.13 28.79
CA ASN A 141 -1.32 -16.71 29.67
C ASN A 141 0.12 -16.43 29.23
N TYR A 142 0.32 -15.74 28.10
CA TYR A 142 1.65 -15.45 27.55
C TYR A 142 2.07 -14.01 27.89
N HIS A 143 3.26 -13.88 28.46
CA HIS A 143 3.91 -12.60 28.64
C HIS A 143 4.83 -12.33 27.44
N ILE A 144 4.61 -11.23 26.74
CA ILE A 144 5.37 -10.79 25.57
C ILE A 144 6.21 -9.56 25.98
N PRO A 145 7.53 -9.71 26.15
CA PRO A 145 8.39 -8.58 26.51
C PRO A 145 8.47 -7.54 25.39
N LYS A 146 8.70 -6.29 25.75
CA LYS A 146 9.04 -5.21 24.83
C LYS A 146 10.22 -5.59 23.94
N GLY A 147 10.12 -5.27 22.65
CA GLY A 147 11.12 -5.56 21.64
C GLY A 147 11.01 -6.97 21.04
N SER A 148 10.10 -7.82 21.52
CA SER A 148 9.85 -9.12 20.92
C SER A 148 9.31 -8.99 19.50
N ILE A 149 9.87 -9.75 18.56
CA ILE A 149 9.34 -9.89 17.20
C ILE A 149 8.28 -10.98 17.22
N ILE A 150 7.06 -10.60 16.85
CA ILE A 150 5.91 -11.49 16.70
C ILE A 150 5.70 -11.69 15.21
N ASN A 151 5.94 -12.91 14.74
CA ASN A 151 5.64 -13.32 13.38
C ASN A 151 4.24 -13.93 13.34
N VAL A 152 3.39 -13.43 12.44
CA VAL A 152 2.06 -13.99 12.20
C VAL A 152 2.05 -14.67 10.83
N PRO A 153 1.92 -16.01 10.78
CA PRO A 153 1.76 -16.73 9.53
C PRO A 153 0.37 -16.53 8.93
N PHE A 154 0.28 -16.52 7.61
CA PHE A 154 -0.99 -16.57 6.87
C PHE A 154 -1.63 -17.96 6.91
#